data_AF-A0AAQ3PD39-F1
#
_entry.id   AF-A0AAQ3PD39-F1
#
_cell.length_a   1.000
_cell.length_b   1.000
_cell.length_c   1.000
_cell.angle_alpha   90.00
_cell.angle_beta   90.00
_cell.angle_gamma   90.00
#
_symmetry.space_group_name_H-M   'P 1'
#
loop_
_entity.id
_entity.type
_entity.pdbx_description
1 polymer ?
#
loop_
_entity_poly.entity_id
_entity_poly.type
_entity_poly.pdbx_seq_one_letter_code
_entity_poly.pdbx_strand_id
1 'polypeptide(L)'
;MQMVFSALALAQCEVIWYFQHVGVASSRSKTTRVVPVDIDPNDPTIGFLLDGMDHLCCLVRKYIAAIRGYSLSYLSSCAGRIRFLLGTPGMVALDIDASLKGLFQQIVHHLENLPKPQGENISAITCDLSDFRKDWLSILLIVTSSRSSINIRHLEKATVSTGKEGLLSEGNAAYNWSRCVDELESVLSKHGSLRRLYFYHQHLTAVFRNTMFGPEGRPQHCCAWLGIASSFPECASPIVPEELEMEMLNKGGHCEFYCKQVTKIGRDAVLYVESLIESIMGGLEGLINILDSEGGFGALENQLLPEQAASYLNQTARVSIPSYKSPKGTAGFPLPGHESFPENNGSIKMLEAAMQRLTNLCSVLNDMEPICVLNHVFVLREENLLSASLTPRDRALKFCPTVVAIKEKQHDIRSDWDRPSREKLLFVKSLLFNMNQTLSLGLGRPGALVETVTS
;
A
#
# COMPACT_ATOMS: atom_id res chain seq x y z
N MET A 1 3.80 10.21 16.75
CA MET A 1 4.75 10.48 15.65
C MET A 1 6.02 9.67 15.72
N GLN A 2 6.82 9.74 16.80
CA GLN A 2 8.07 8.97 16.88
C GLN A 2 7.87 7.47 16.60
N MET A 3 6.86 6.83 17.21
CA MET A 3 6.52 5.43 16.92
C MET A 3 6.18 5.16 15.44
N VAL A 4 5.53 6.11 14.76
CA VAL A 4 5.19 5.98 13.33
C VAL A 4 6.46 6.00 12.49
N PHE A 5 7.37 6.95 12.73
CA PHE A 5 8.65 6.99 12.02
C PHE A 5 9.53 5.78 12.33
N SER A 6 9.55 5.29 13.57
CA SER A 6 10.27 4.07 13.92
C SER A 6 9.68 2.85 13.22
N ALA A 7 8.35 2.71 13.20
CA ALA A 7 7.68 1.61 12.50
C ALA A 7 7.98 1.62 11.00
N LEU A 8 7.87 2.79 10.36
CA LEU A 8 8.21 2.97 8.94
C LEU A 8 9.68 2.65 8.69
N ALA A 9 10.60 3.16 9.50
CA ALA A 9 12.03 2.90 9.34
C ALA A 9 12.39 1.42 9.50
N LEU A 10 11.81 0.72 10.49
CA LEU A 10 12.02 -0.71 10.68
C LEU A 10 11.46 -1.50 9.51
N ALA A 11 10.23 -1.22 9.09
CA ALA A 11 9.62 -1.87 7.94
C ALA A 11 10.40 -1.62 6.64
N GLN A 12 10.82 -0.38 6.39
CA GLN A 12 11.64 0.00 5.24
C GLN A 12 12.96 -0.79 5.21
N CYS A 13 13.64 -0.92 6.36
CA CYS A 13 14.86 -1.71 6.48
C CYS A 13 14.62 -3.18 6.12
N GLU A 14 13.58 -3.80 6.68
CA GLU A 14 13.25 -5.21 6.42
C GLU A 14 12.85 -5.45 4.97
N VAL A 15 12.02 -4.58 4.39
CA VAL A 15 11.63 -4.69 2.97
C VAL A 15 12.84 -4.57 2.05
N ILE A 16 13.71 -3.59 2.28
CA ILE A 16 14.93 -3.43 1.48
C ILE A 16 15.86 -4.63 1.66
N TRP A 17 16.03 -5.10 2.89
CA TRP A 17 16.87 -6.25 3.19
C TRP A 17 16.33 -7.52 2.51
N TYR A 18 15.02 -7.74 2.53
CA TYR A 18 14.35 -8.85 1.83
C TYR A 18 14.70 -8.85 0.34
N PHE A 19 14.45 -7.73 -0.36
CA PHE A 19 14.71 -7.64 -1.80
C PHE A 19 16.19 -7.65 -2.18
N GLN A 20 17.09 -7.33 -1.25
CA GLN A 20 18.53 -7.47 -1.45
C GLN A 20 19.01 -8.92 -1.45
N HIS A 21 18.29 -9.81 -0.77
CA HIS A 21 18.73 -11.18 -0.52
C HIS A 21 17.84 -12.22 -1.19
N VAL A 22 16.62 -11.88 -1.60
CA VAL A 22 15.75 -12.78 -2.36
C VAL A 22 16.42 -13.18 -3.68
N GLY A 23 16.53 -14.48 -3.93
CA GLY A 23 17.19 -15.00 -5.14
C GLY A 23 18.73 -14.92 -5.13
N VAL A 24 19.35 -14.40 -4.07
CA VAL A 24 20.81 -14.48 -3.89
C VAL A 24 21.17 -15.85 -3.34
N ALA A 25 21.82 -16.68 -4.16
CA ALA A 25 22.25 -18.01 -3.73
C ALA A 25 23.22 -17.90 -2.54
N SER A 26 22.87 -18.51 -1.40
CA SER A 26 23.80 -18.57 -0.27
C SER A 26 25.04 -19.37 -0.68
N SER A 27 26.20 -18.71 -0.66
CA SER A 27 27.47 -19.41 -0.84
C SER A 27 27.66 -20.34 0.36
N ARG A 28 27.49 -21.65 0.15
CA ARG A 28 27.87 -22.69 1.13
C ARG A 28 29.40 -22.80 1.21
N SER A 29 30.07 -21.70 1.57
CA SER A 29 31.48 -21.72 1.95
C SER A 29 31.61 -22.50 3.26
N LYS A 30 32.39 -23.60 3.23
CA LYS A 30 32.74 -24.40 4.43
C LYS A 30 33.70 -23.69 5.38
N THR A 31 34.07 -22.44 5.08
CA THR A 31 35.03 -21.65 5.84
C THR A 31 34.31 -20.50 6.56
N THR A 32 34.21 -20.66 7.88
CA THR A 32 34.04 -19.65 8.94
C THR A 32 32.81 -18.73 8.87
N ARG A 33 31.79 -19.07 9.69
CA ARG A 33 30.79 -18.18 10.32
C ARG A 33 29.94 -17.27 9.41
N VAL A 34 29.54 -17.71 8.22
CA VAL A 34 28.40 -17.09 7.53
C VAL A 34 27.20 -18.01 7.72
N VAL A 35 26.23 -17.58 8.53
CA VAL A 35 24.94 -18.28 8.65
C VAL A 35 24.23 -18.10 7.31
N PRO A 36 23.88 -19.18 6.59
CA PRO A 36 23.11 -19.06 5.37
C PRO A 36 21.73 -18.49 5.73
N VAL A 37 21.41 -17.34 5.14
CA VAL A 37 20.06 -16.77 5.21
C VAL A 37 19.26 -17.42 4.08
N ASP A 38 18.30 -18.26 4.43
CA ASP A 38 17.33 -18.81 3.49
C ASP A 38 16.09 -17.92 3.52
N ILE A 39 15.75 -17.30 2.39
CA ILE A 39 14.61 -16.39 2.26
C ILE A 39 13.58 -17.05 1.37
N ASP A 40 12.35 -17.16 1.87
CA ASP A 40 11.23 -17.63 1.07
C ASP A 40 10.83 -16.56 0.04
N PRO A 41 11.02 -16.81 -1.28
CA PRO A 41 10.57 -15.89 -2.32
C PRO A 41 9.05 -15.85 -2.46
N ASN A 42 8.31 -16.68 -1.70
CA ASN A 42 6.86 -16.74 -1.69
C ASN A 42 6.24 -16.20 -0.40
N ASP A 43 7.00 -15.52 0.46
CA ASP A 43 6.48 -14.96 1.71
C ASP A 43 5.23 -14.09 1.43
N PRO A 44 4.01 -14.55 1.79
CA PRO A 44 2.78 -13.85 1.47
C PRO A 44 2.56 -12.61 2.36
N THR A 45 3.41 -12.38 3.36
CA THR A 45 3.29 -11.28 4.31
C THR A 45 3.94 -9.99 3.83
N ILE A 46 4.83 -10.05 2.83
CA ILE A 46 5.51 -8.85 2.32
C ILE A 46 4.51 -7.84 1.76
N GLY A 47 3.45 -8.28 1.05
CA GLY A 47 2.38 -7.42 0.56
C GLY A 47 1.64 -6.71 1.70
N PHE A 48 1.37 -7.42 2.81
CA PHE A 48 0.76 -6.84 4.01
C PHE A 48 1.65 -5.77 4.66
N LEU A 49 2.97 -6.00 4.70
CA LEU A 49 3.92 -5.02 5.24
C LEU A 49 3.96 -3.75 4.38
N LEU A 50 3.98 -3.90 3.05
CA LEU A 50 3.94 -2.79 2.11
C LEU A 50 2.65 -1.97 2.26
N ASP A 51 1.51 -2.65 2.36
CA ASP A 51 0.20 -2.04 2.56
C ASP A 51 0.13 -1.28 3.90
N GLY A 52 0.64 -1.87 4.99
CA GLY A 52 0.73 -1.20 6.28
C GLY A 52 1.62 0.05 6.27
N MET A 53 2.74 0.02 5.53
CA MET A 53 3.61 1.19 5.35
C MET A 53 2.89 2.31 4.60
N ASP A 54 2.21 2.00 3.49
CA ASP A 54 1.46 2.98 2.71
C ASP A 54 0.32 3.59 3.53
N HIS A 55 -0.44 2.75 4.24
CA HIS A 55 -1.52 3.21 5.11
C HIS A 55 -1.04 4.17 6.19
N LEU A 56 0.10 3.88 6.85
CA LEU A 56 0.71 4.79 7.82
C LEU A 56 1.12 6.12 7.18
N CYS A 57 1.67 6.10 5.96
CA CYS A 57 2.02 7.33 5.24
C CYS A 57 0.77 8.15 4.91
N CYS A 58 -0.29 7.52 4.39
CA CYS A 58 -1.56 8.16 4.09
C CYS A 58 -2.22 8.76 5.34
N LEU A 59 -2.17 8.07 6.49
CA LEU A 59 -2.64 8.61 7.77
C LEU A 59 -1.86 9.87 8.19
N VAL A 60 -0.53 9.88 8.07
CA VAL A 60 0.27 11.06 8.41
C VAL A 60 -0.10 12.25 7.53
N ARG A 61 -0.25 12.05 6.21
CA ARG A 61 -0.66 13.10 5.27
C ARG A 61 -2.06 13.61 5.59
N LYS A 62 -3.01 12.72 5.86
CA LYS A 62 -4.39 13.05 6.25
C LYS A 62 -4.46 13.91 7.51
N TYR A 63 -3.59 13.65 8.49
CA TYR A 63 -3.60 14.33 9.80
C TYR A 63 -2.49 15.38 9.96
N ILE A 64 -1.89 15.87 8.86
CA ILE A 64 -0.78 16.83 8.90
C ILE A 64 -1.05 18.06 9.76
N ALA A 65 -2.25 18.64 9.68
CA ALA A 65 -2.62 19.83 10.45
C ALA A 65 -2.63 19.54 11.96
N ALA A 66 -3.17 18.40 12.38
CA ALA A 66 -3.20 18.00 13.79
C ALA A 66 -1.79 17.73 14.33
N ILE A 67 -0.96 17.06 13.53
CA ILE A 67 0.44 16.76 13.88
C ILE A 67 1.24 18.06 14.05
N ARG A 68 1.09 19.01 13.13
CA ARG A 68 1.71 20.33 13.20
C ARG A 68 1.27 21.11 14.43
N GLY A 69 -0.03 21.15 14.71
CA GLY A 69 -0.59 21.84 15.88
C GLY A 69 -0.06 21.28 17.21
N TYR A 70 0.00 19.95 17.34
CA TYR A 70 0.59 19.31 18.51
C TYR A 70 2.09 19.64 18.64
N SER A 71 2.82 19.59 17.53
CA SER A 71 4.27 19.85 17.50
C SER A 71 4.60 21.28 17.93
N LEU A 72 3.85 22.27 17.43
CA LEU A 72 3.99 23.67 17.85
C LEU A 72 3.70 23.87 19.35
N SER A 73 2.65 23.23 19.86
CA SER A 73 2.33 23.27 21.30
C SER A 73 3.46 22.68 22.16
N TYR A 74 4.02 21.54 21.73
CA TYR A 74 5.15 20.92 22.40
C TYR A 74 6.38 21.84 22.43
N LEU A 75 6.74 22.44 21.29
CA LEU A 75 7.89 23.33 21.15
C LEU A 75 7.74 24.61 21.99
N SER A 76 6.54 25.20 22.00
CA SER A 76 6.25 26.36 22.84
C SER A 76 6.46 26.04 24.33
N SER A 77 6.03 24.86 24.78
CA SER A 77 6.29 24.40 26.15
C SER A 77 7.78 24.12 26.40
N CYS A 78 8.51 23.62 25.39
CA CYS A 78 9.93 23.30 25.48
C CYS A 78 10.79 24.53 25.74
N ALA A 79 10.41 25.71 25.22
CA ALA A 79 11.10 26.98 25.48
C ALA A 79 11.31 27.25 26.98
N GLY A 80 10.26 27.04 27.78
CA GLY A 80 10.30 27.21 29.24
C GLY A 80 11.18 26.16 29.92
N ARG A 81 11.14 24.90 29.44
CA ARG A 81 11.96 23.80 30.00
C ARG A 81 13.44 24.02 29.72
N ILE A 82 13.81 24.36 28.49
CA ILE A 82 15.19 24.69 28.12
C ILE A 82 15.69 25.88 28.94
N ARG A 83 14.89 26.95 29.08
CA ARG A 83 15.29 28.10 29.89
C ARG A 83 15.53 27.74 31.35
N PHE A 84 14.66 26.91 31.94
CA PHE A 84 14.85 26.41 33.29
C PHE A 84 16.17 25.62 33.41
N LEU A 85 16.45 24.72 32.46
CA LEU A 85 17.68 23.92 32.45
C LEU A 85 18.94 24.78 32.29
N LEU A 86 18.87 25.84 31.49
CA LEU A 86 19.96 26.80 31.34
C LEU A 86 20.21 27.63 32.62
N GLY A 87 19.20 27.78 33.47
CA GLY A 87 19.26 28.50 34.73
C GLY A 87 19.62 27.64 35.95
N THR A 88 19.90 26.34 35.79
CA THR A 88 20.26 25.49 36.93
C THR A 88 21.62 25.91 37.52
N PRO A 89 21.83 25.74 38.84
CA PRO A 89 23.13 26.08 39.45
C PRO A 89 24.31 25.35 38.80
N GLY A 90 24.11 24.10 38.38
CA GLY A 90 25.11 23.32 37.66
C GLY A 90 25.49 23.92 36.31
N MET A 91 24.51 24.43 35.57
CA MET A 91 24.75 25.05 34.25
C MET A 91 25.37 26.45 34.38
N VAL A 92 24.93 27.25 35.36
CA VAL A 92 25.50 28.58 35.64
C VAL A 92 26.94 28.50 36.15
N ALA A 93 27.31 27.41 36.82
CA ALA A 93 28.67 27.16 37.28
C ALA A 93 29.63 26.70 36.17
N LEU A 94 29.12 26.32 34.99
CA LEU A 94 29.98 26.00 33.85
C LEU A 94 30.53 27.27 33.22
N ASP A 95 31.83 27.27 32.93
CA ASP A 95 32.51 28.34 32.22
C ASP A 95 32.22 28.26 30.70
N ILE A 96 30.99 28.62 30.35
CA ILE A 96 30.48 28.62 28.97
C ILE A 96 30.97 29.90 28.26
N ASP A 97 31.71 29.71 27.16
CA ASP A 97 32.15 30.83 26.34
C ASP A 97 30.97 31.63 25.75
N ALA A 98 31.25 32.86 25.31
CA ALA A 98 30.24 33.77 24.81
C ALA A 98 29.52 33.25 23.54
N SER A 99 30.19 32.44 22.71
CA SER A 99 29.61 31.91 21.48
C SER A 99 28.56 30.83 21.80
N LEU A 100 28.92 29.85 22.63
CA LEU A 100 28.01 28.79 23.05
C LEU A 100 26.85 29.33 23.87
N LYS A 101 27.11 30.32 24.74
CA LYS A 101 26.05 31.04 25.48
C LYS A 101 25.10 31.78 24.55
N GLY A 102 25.62 32.42 23.50
CA GLY A 102 24.83 33.09 22.47
C GLY A 102 23.91 32.12 21.72
N LEU A 103 24.41 30.95 21.33
CA LEU A 103 23.59 29.92 20.68
C LEU A 103 22.47 29.41 21.59
N PHE A 104 22.73 29.20 22.89
CA PHE A 104 21.69 28.82 23.83
C PHE A 104 20.58 29.88 23.96
N GLN A 105 20.94 31.16 23.90
CA GLN A 105 19.96 32.25 23.91
C GLN A 105 19.15 32.29 22.60
N GLN A 106 19.80 32.06 21.46
CA GLN A 106 19.14 32.00 20.15
C GLN A 106 18.12 30.86 20.07
N ILE A 107 18.46 29.64 20.48
CA ILE A 107 17.48 28.53 20.45
C ILE A 107 16.26 28.81 21.33
N VAL A 108 16.44 29.45 22.49
CA VAL A 108 15.32 29.84 23.35
C VAL A 108 14.48 30.90 22.64
N HIS A 109 15.13 31.93 22.08
CA HIS A 109 14.45 33.00 21.35
C HIS A 109 13.61 32.48 20.18
N HIS A 110 14.14 31.52 19.40
CA HIS A 110 13.39 30.87 18.32
C HIS A 110 12.13 30.17 18.84
N LEU A 111 12.24 29.43 19.94
CA LEU A 111 11.11 28.67 20.52
C LEU A 111 10.04 29.58 21.16
N GLU A 112 10.40 30.77 21.61
CA GLU A 112 9.48 31.72 22.23
C GLU A 112 8.65 32.52 21.23
N ASN A 113 9.24 32.79 20.07
CA ASN A 113 8.61 33.53 18.99
C ASN A 113 7.83 32.62 18.02
N LEU A 114 7.59 31.37 18.41
CA LEU A 114 6.77 30.47 17.62
C LEU A 114 5.34 31.00 17.45
N PRO A 115 4.73 30.79 16.27
CA PRO A 115 3.33 31.12 16.07
C PRO A 115 2.47 30.35 17.06
N LYS A 116 1.65 31.08 17.82
CA LYS A 116 0.71 30.46 18.75
C LYS A 116 -0.38 29.76 17.95
N PRO A 117 -0.74 28.50 18.28
CA PRO A 117 -1.88 27.83 17.66
C PRO A 117 -3.16 28.53 18.12
N GLN A 118 -3.64 29.53 17.37
CA GLN A 118 -4.93 30.18 17.62
C GLN A 118 -5.97 29.67 16.62
N GLY A 119 -6.92 28.86 17.11
CA GLY A 119 -8.13 28.49 16.37
C GLY A 119 -7.92 27.82 15.01
N GLU A 120 -9.01 27.67 14.25
CA GLU A 120 -9.22 26.78 13.08
C GLU A 120 -8.22 26.87 11.90
N ASN A 121 -7.19 27.74 11.94
CA ASN A 121 -6.25 27.97 10.84
C ASN A 121 -4.86 27.33 11.01
N ILE A 122 -4.74 26.22 11.73
CA ILE A 122 -3.44 25.51 11.94
C ILE A 122 -2.85 25.02 10.61
N SER A 123 -3.68 24.69 9.62
CA SER A 123 -3.26 24.23 8.29
C SER A 123 -2.53 25.32 7.47
N ALA A 124 -2.77 26.60 7.75
CA ALA A 124 -2.22 27.73 7.02
C ALA A 124 -0.95 28.33 7.64
N ILE A 125 -0.51 27.83 8.80
CA ILE A 125 0.69 28.34 9.48
C ILE A 125 1.93 27.81 8.75
N THR A 126 2.48 28.62 7.86
CA THR A 126 3.84 28.43 7.33
C THR A 126 4.84 28.96 8.35
N CYS A 127 5.59 28.06 8.98
CA CYS A 127 6.63 28.39 9.95
C CYS A 127 7.89 27.64 9.56
N ASP A 128 8.96 28.35 9.22
CA ASP A 128 10.28 27.73 8.97
C ASP A 128 11.07 27.70 10.27
N LEU A 129 11.55 26.51 10.66
CA LEU A 129 12.35 26.27 11.86
C LEU A 129 13.78 25.82 11.51
N SER A 130 14.22 26.05 10.27
CA SER A 130 15.54 25.67 9.80
C SER A 130 16.67 26.31 10.62
N ASP A 131 16.54 27.58 11.01
CA ASP A 131 17.57 28.27 11.80
C ASP A 131 17.67 27.74 13.22
N PHE A 132 16.53 27.46 13.88
CA PHE A 132 16.52 26.75 15.16
C PHE A 132 17.28 25.41 15.07
N ARG A 133 17.03 24.63 14.01
CA ARG A 133 17.71 23.36 13.78
C ARG A 133 19.21 23.53 13.55
N LYS A 134 19.64 24.54 12.78
CA LYS A 134 21.06 24.86 12.56
C LYS A 134 21.76 25.27 13.85
N ASP A 135 21.13 26.10 14.67
CA ASP A 135 21.70 26.55 15.94
C ASP A 135 21.84 25.38 16.92
N TRP A 136 20.83 24.50 17.00
CA TRP A 136 20.91 23.28 17.80
C TRP A 136 22.04 22.34 17.33
N LEU A 137 22.15 22.11 16.02
CA LEU A 137 23.24 21.29 15.47
C LEU A 137 24.62 21.93 15.70
N SER A 138 24.71 23.26 15.68
CA SER A 138 25.94 23.99 15.98
C SER A 138 26.35 23.84 17.45
N ILE A 139 25.39 23.88 18.37
CA ILE A 139 25.61 23.55 19.79
C ILE A 139 26.16 22.12 19.91
N LEU A 140 25.50 21.14 19.27
CA LEU A 140 25.94 19.74 19.30
C LEU A 140 27.36 19.58 18.74
N LEU A 141 27.70 20.28 17.66
CA LEU A 141 29.04 20.26 17.07
C LEU A 141 30.10 20.79 18.03
N ILE A 142 29.84 21.92 18.69
CA ILE A 142 30.76 22.51 19.66
C ILE A 142 30.99 21.54 20.83
N VAL A 143 29.91 21.02 21.42
CA VAL A 143 30.00 20.24 22.67
C VAL A 143 30.46 18.80 22.44
N THR A 144 30.47 18.32 21.21
CA THR A 144 31.05 17.02 20.84
C THR A 144 32.51 17.12 20.38
N SER A 145 33.00 18.34 20.11
CA SER A 145 34.39 18.57 19.74
C SER A 145 35.34 18.29 20.90
N SER A 146 36.40 17.53 20.64
CA SER A 146 37.47 17.27 21.62
C SER A 146 38.27 18.51 22.00
N ARG A 147 38.16 19.59 21.21
CA ARG A 147 38.83 20.88 21.46
C ARG A 147 37.97 21.87 22.26
N SER A 148 36.72 21.52 22.55
CA SER A 148 35.83 22.38 23.34
C SER A 148 36.20 22.32 24.83
N SER A 149 36.15 23.46 25.50
CA SER A 149 36.28 23.54 26.97
C SER A 149 35.14 22.81 27.69
N ILE A 150 33.98 22.73 27.06
CA ILE A 150 32.79 22.06 27.57
C ILE A 150 32.36 20.97 26.60
N ASN A 151 32.36 19.74 27.10
CA ASN A 151 31.88 18.60 26.34
C ASN A 151 30.42 18.25 26.71
N ILE A 152 29.85 17.35 25.91
CA ILE A 152 28.49 16.85 26.05
C ILE A 152 28.17 16.30 27.45
N ARG A 153 29.13 15.64 28.10
CA ARG A 153 28.95 15.06 29.45
C ARG A 153 28.89 16.13 30.53
N HIS A 154 29.61 17.25 30.36
CA HIS A 154 29.55 18.37 31.29
C HIS A 154 28.14 18.99 31.28
N LEU A 155 27.56 19.19 30.10
CA LEU A 155 26.19 19.70 29.94
C LEU A 155 25.14 18.76 30.55
N GLU A 156 25.26 17.45 30.29
CA GLU A 156 24.38 16.45 30.89
C GLU A 156 24.47 16.46 32.41
N LYS A 157 25.69 16.38 32.98
CA LYS A 157 25.87 16.37 34.43
C LYS A 157 25.35 17.65 35.10
N ALA A 158 25.48 18.79 34.45
CA ALA A 158 24.99 20.08 34.94
C ALA A 158 23.46 20.20 34.95
N THR A 159 22.75 19.36 34.19
CA THR A 159 21.30 19.49 33.96
C THR A 159 20.49 18.29 34.48
N VAL A 160 21.09 17.10 34.56
CA VAL A 160 20.48 15.84 35.03
C VAL A 160 20.23 15.82 36.55
N SER A 161 20.90 16.66 37.35
CA SER A 161 20.71 16.73 38.81
C SER A 161 19.30 17.14 39.25
N THR A 162 18.41 17.46 38.32
CA THR A 162 17.03 17.89 38.54
C THR A 162 16.00 16.74 38.54
N GLY A 163 16.42 15.49 38.26
CA GLY A 163 15.51 14.34 38.17
C GLY A 163 14.57 14.36 36.95
N LYS A 164 14.78 15.31 36.02
CA LYS A 164 14.09 15.45 34.74
C LYS A 164 15.05 15.18 33.58
N GLU A 165 14.49 15.09 32.38
CA GLU A 165 15.26 15.08 31.12
C GLU A 165 16.24 16.27 31.06
N GLY A 166 17.49 15.99 30.69
CA GLY A 166 18.56 16.99 30.61
C GLY A 166 18.43 17.89 29.36
N LEU A 167 19.32 18.87 29.26
CA LEU A 167 19.29 19.85 28.16
C LEU A 167 19.42 19.18 26.77
N LEU A 168 20.22 18.12 26.67
CA LEU A 168 20.43 17.40 25.42
C LEU A 168 19.20 16.60 24.98
N SER A 169 18.54 15.91 25.91
CA SER A 169 17.32 15.15 25.59
C SER A 169 16.19 16.10 25.20
N GLU A 170 16.00 17.20 25.93
CA GLU A 170 15.01 18.22 25.58
C GLU A 170 15.31 18.91 24.26
N GLY A 171 16.58 19.29 24.01
CA GLY A 171 16.98 19.91 22.74
C GLY A 171 16.85 18.96 21.55
N ASN A 172 17.20 17.67 21.71
CA ASN A 172 16.99 16.66 20.67
C ASN A 172 15.51 16.37 20.43
N ALA A 173 14.69 16.36 21.48
CA ALA A 173 13.24 16.24 21.35
C ALA A 173 12.67 17.45 20.59
N ALA A 174 13.08 18.67 20.94
CA ALA A 174 12.69 19.89 20.23
C ALA A 174 13.14 19.87 18.77
N TYR A 175 14.37 19.45 18.48
CA TYR A 175 14.85 19.25 17.11
C TYR A 175 13.92 18.31 16.33
N ASN A 176 13.58 17.15 16.88
CA ASN A 176 12.71 16.18 16.21
C ASN A 176 11.29 16.72 16.01
N TRP A 177 10.70 17.38 17.01
CA TRP A 177 9.38 17.98 16.90
C TRP A 177 9.33 19.18 15.96
N SER A 178 10.43 19.94 15.83
CA SER A 178 10.51 21.03 14.85
C SER A 178 10.32 20.52 13.42
N ARG A 179 10.88 19.36 13.08
CA ARG A 179 10.75 18.75 11.75
C ARG A 179 9.32 18.28 11.45
N CYS A 180 8.49 18.04 12.47
CA CYS A 180 7.06 17.73 12.29
C CYS A 180 6.23 18.98 11.94
N VAL A 181 6.79 20.19 12.06
CA VAL A 181 6.10 21.44 11.72
C VAL A 181 6.29 21.75 10.23
N ASP A 182 7.52 21.80 9.77
CA ASP A 182 7.90 22.34 8.45
C ASP A 182 8.47 21.29 7.49
N GLU A 183 9.09 20.23 8.00
CA GLU A 183 9.72 19.16 7.21
C GLU A 183 8.93 17.84 7.22
N LEU A 184 7.65 17.82 7.61
CA LEU A 184 6.94 16.55 7.88
C LEU A 184 6.93 15.60 6.67
N GLU A 185 6.66 16.11 5.46
CA GLU A 185 6.70 15.32 4.23
C GLU A 185 8.10 14.79 3.92
N SER A 186 9.15 15.58 4.15
CA SER A 186 10.55 15.16 3.98
C SER A 186 10.93 14.07 4.97
N VAL A 187 10.52 14.20 6.23
CA VAL A 187 10.71 13.16 7.26
C VAL A 187 9.95 11.89 6.91
N LEU A 188 8.70 12.03 6.42
CA LEU A 188 7.87 10.91 6.01
C LEU A 188 8.49 10.19 4.82
N SER A 189 8.92 10.90 3.77
CA SER A 189 9.63 10.33 2.62
C SER A 189 10.93 9.63 3.08
N LYS A 190 11.72 10.24 3.97
CA LYS A 190 12.95 9.61 4.49
C LYS A 190 12.72 8.21 5.08
N HIS A 191 11.64 8.03 5.84
CA HIS A 191 11.38 6.78 6.56
C HIS A 191 10.42 5.83 5.83
N GLY A 192 9.51 6.36 5.01
CA GLY A 192 8.48 5.59 4.30
C GLY A 192 8.76 5.35 2.81
N SER A 193 9.69 6.09 2.19
CA SER A 193 9.99 5.94 0.76
C SER A 193 10.67 4.59 0.49
N LEU A 194 10.13 3.86 -0.48
CA LEU A 194 10.68 2.60 -0.97
C LEU A 194 11.44 2.78 -2.28
N ARG A 195 11.91 4.01 -2.58
CA ARG A 195 12.60 4.35 -3.83
C ARG A 195 13.74 3.39 -4.20
N ARG A 196 14.48 2.87 -3.20
CA ARG A 196 15.60 1.94 -3.41
C ARG A 196 15.18 0.61 -4.04
N LEU A 197 13.89 0.25 -3.95
CA LEU A 197 13.32 -0.92 -4.60
C LEU A 197 13.29 -0.79 -6.13
N TYR A 198 13.46 0.42 -6.68
CA TYR A 198 13.65 0.63 -8.11
C TYR A 198 14.73 -0.30 -8.69
N PHE A 199 15.87 -0.46 -8.00
CA PHE A 199 16.97 -1.31 -8.47
C PHE A 199 16.67 -2.81 -8.41
N TYR A 200 15.56 -3.20 -7.79
CA TYR A 200 15.11 -4.59 -7.62
C TYR A 200 13.76 -4.85 -8.31
N HIS A 201 13.29 -3.95 -9.18
CA HIS A 201 11.94 -4.01 -9.77
C HIS A 201 11.62 -5.37 -10.43
N GLN A 202 12.60 -6.06 -11.02
CA GLN A 202 12.41 -7.41 -11.56
C GLN A 202 12.05 -8.45 -10.47
N HIS A 203 12.73 -8.39 -9.32
CA HIS A 203 12.41 -9.22 -8.16
C HIS A 203 11.05 -8.82 -7.56
N LEU A 204 10.72 -7.53 -7.51
CA LEU A 204 9.40 -7.07 -7.08
C LEU A 204 8.29 -7.70 -7.92
N THR A 205 8.40 -7.64 -9.26
CA THR A 205 7.40 -8.23 -10.16
C THR A 205 7.27 -9.74 -9.96
N ALA A 206 8.38 -10.45 -9.73
CA ALA A 206 8.36 -11.90 -9.48
C ALA A 206 7.65 -12.24 -8.15
N VAL A 207 8.04 -11.57 -7.05
CA VAL A 207 7.44 -11.78 -5.73
C VAL A 207 5.97 -11.37 -5.72
N PHE A 208 5.61 -10.27 -6.40
CA PHE A 208 4.22 -9.88 -6.60
C PHE A 208 3.39 -11.01 -7.23
N ARG A 209 3.85 -11.59 -8.34
CA ARG A 209 3.13 -12.68 -9.02
C ARG A 209 2.94 -13.89 -8.10
N ASN A 210 3.95 -14.24 -7.32
CA ASN A 210 3.89 -15.35 -6.36
C ASN A 210 2.91 -15.07 -5.22
N THR A 211 2.93 -13.86 -4.67
CA THR A 211 2.09 -13.46 -3.51
C THR A 211 0.65 -13.13 -3.88
N MET A 212 0.37 -12.83 -5.15
CA MET A 212 -0.98 -12.63 -5.66
C MET A 212 -1.67 -13.95 -6.03
N PHE A 213 -0.97 -14.81 -6.77
CA PHE A 213 -1.58 -15.99 -7.41
C PHE A 213 -1.21 -17.32 -6.75
N GLY A 214 -0.37 -17.29 -5.72
CA GLY A 214 0.02 -18.47 -4.96
C GLY A 214 -1.13 -19.14 -4.18
N PRO A 215 -0.90 -20.35 -3.64
CA PRO A 215 -1.88 -21.05 -2.81
C PRO A 215 -2.23 -20.28 -1.53
N GLU A 216 -1.28 -19.52 -0.97
CA GLU A 216 -1.49 -18.61 0.16
C GLU A 216 -1.62 -17.13 -0.25
N GLY A 217 -1.88 -16.88 -1.54
CA GLY A 217 -1.88 -15.54 -2.09
C GLY A 217 -2.91 -14.62 -1.42
N ARG A 218 -2.51 -13.36 -1.17
CA ARG A 218 -3.33 -12.34 -0.50
C ARG A 218 -3.59 -11.17 -1.45
N PRO A 219 -4.55 -11.31 -2.40
CA PRO A 219 -4.81 -10.30 -3.42
C PRO A 219 -5.27 -8.95 -2.86
N GLN A 220 -5.72 -8.93 -1.61
CA GLN A 220 -6.16 -7.73 -0.91
C GLN A 220 -5.08 -6.66 -0.70
N HIS A 221 -3.80 -7.01 -0.82
CA HIS A 221 -2.68 -6.07 -0.68
C HIS A 221 -2.08 -5.66 -2.03
N CYS A 222 -2.75 -5.94 -3.15
CA CYS A 222 -2.22 -5.69 -4.50
C CYS A 222 -1.91 -4.21 -4.76
N CYS A 223 -2.71 -3.29 -4.22
CA CYS A 223 -2.56 -1.84 -4.40
C CYS A 223 -1.20 -1.33 -3.91
N ALA A 224 -0.74 -1.88 -2.78
CA ALA A 224 0.52 -1.47 -2.18
C ALA A 224 1.71 -1.66 -3.13
N TRP A 225 1.68 -2.73 -3.95
CA TRP A 225 2.73 -3.02 -4.92
C TRP A 225 2.82 -2.01 -6.05
N LEU A 226 1.67 -1.48 -6.48
CA LEU A 226 1.58 -0.43 -7.49
C LEU A 226 2.03 0.91 -6.91
N GLY A 227 1.60 1.22 -5.68
CA GLY A 227 1.91 2.48 -4.98
C GLY A 227 3.41 2.73 -4.78
N ILE A 228 4.22 1.68 -4.62
CA ILE A 228 5.68 1.77 -4.47
C ILE A 228 6.34 2.55 -5.64
N ALA A 229 5.81 2.39 -6.85
CA ALA A 229 6.37 3.01 -8.05
C ALA A 229 6.37 4.53 -8.01
N SER A 230 5.45 5.14 -7.26
CA SER A 230 5.40 6.59 -7.04
C SER A 230 6.68 7.15 -6.41
N SER A 231 7.41 6.31 -5.66
CA SER A 231 8.67 6.69 -5.01
C SER A 231 9.91 6.48 -5.89
N PHE A 232 9.84 5.72 -6.98
CA PHE A 232 11.02 5.41 -7.81
C PHE A 232 11.70 6.65 -8.41
N PRO A 233 10.97 7.67 -8.92
CA PRO A 233 11.60 8.87 -9.45
C PRO A 233 12.48 9.62 -8.43
N GLU A 234 12.25 9.43 -7.12
CA GLU A 234 13.08 10.02 -6.06
C GLU A 234 14.53 9.47 -6.04
N CYS A 235 14.83 8.42 -6.81
CA CYS A 235 16.19 7.91 -6.98
C CYS A 235 17.04 8.75 -7.95
N ALA A 236 16.42 9.57 -8.80
CA ALA A 236 17.14 10.35 -9.79
C ALA A 236 18.06 11.38 -9.11
N SER A 237 19.33 11.39 -9.51
CA SER A 237 20.30 12.36 -9.03
C SER A 237 20.35 13.59 -9.93
N PRO A 238 20.32 14.83 -9.39
CA PRO A 238 20.48 16.05 -10.18
C PRO A 238 21.85 16.18 -10.86
N ILE A 239 22.81 15.33 -10.49
CA ILE A 239 24.19 15.35 -10.99
C ILE A 239 24.36 14.39 -12.19
N VAL A 240 23.38 13.52 -12.46
CA VAL A 240 23.43 12.52 -13.55
C VAL A 240 22.46 12.95 -14.66
N PRO A 241 22.92 13.65 -15.71
CA PRO A 241 22.05 14.19 -16.74
C PRO A 241 21.26 13.12 -17.52
N GLU A 242 21.80 11.90 -17.65
CA GLU A 242 21.08 10.77 -18.28
C GLU A 242 19.86 10.31 -17.47
N GLU A 243 19.83 10.61 -16.17
CA GLU A 243 18.68 10.38 -15.31
C GLU A 243 17.70 11.57 -15.33
N LEU A 244 18.04 12.70 -15.95
CA LEU A 244 17.17 13.89 -16.10
C LEU A 244 17.07 14.26 -17.58
N GLU A 245 16.23 13.57 -18.34
CA GLU A 245 15.83 14.10 -19.65
C GLU A 245 15.05 15.41 -19.41
N MET A 246 15.68 16.56 -19.64
CA MET A 246 15.00 17.85 -19.79
C MET A 246 14.75 18.11 -21.27
N GLU A 247 13.49 18.11 -21.68
CA GLU A 247 13.10 18.51 -23.04
C GLU A 247 12.75 20.01 -23.04
N MET A 248 13.45 20.81 -23.85
CA MET A 248 13.16 22.24 -23.99
C MET A 248 11.87 22.43 -24.80
N LEU A 249 10.75 22.76 -24.14
CA LEU A 249 9.51 23.09 -24.84
C LEU A 249 9.48 24.58 -25.19
N ASN A 250 9.69 24.91 -26.47
CA ASN A 250 9.60 26.28 -26.97
C ASN A 250 8.12 26.68 -27.17
N LYS A 251 7.48 27.26 -26.15
CA LYS A 251 6.17 27.91 -26.28
C LYS A 251 6.37 29.42 -26.41
N GLY A 252 6.27 29.94 -27.64
CA GLY A 252 5.94 31.35 -27.87
C GLY A 252 6.96 32.40 -27.43
N GLY A 253 8.27 32.16 -27.60
CA GLY A 253 9.29 33.21 -27.48
C GLY A 253 9.74 33.56 -26.06
N HIS A 254 9.24 32.86 -25.04
CA HIS A 254 9.83 32.83 -23.71
C HIS A 254 10.42 31.45 -23.44
N CYS A 255 11.75 31.40 -23.26
CA CYS A 255 12.45 30.20 -22.80
C CYS A 255 12.18 30.02 -21.30
N GLU A 256 11.04 29.43 -20.94
CA GLU A 256 10.84 28.88 -19.60
C GLU A 256 11.38 27.45 -19.55
N PHE A 257 12.19 27.14 -18.54
CA PHE A 257 12.64 25.79 -18.25
C PHE A 257 11.46 24.96 -17.72
N TYR A 258 10.72 24.32 -18.62
CA TYR A 258 9.76 23.28 -18.24
C TYR A 258 10.49 21.95 -18.08
N CYS A 259 10.64 21.48 -16.83
CA CYS A 259 11.22 20.19 -16.54
C CYS A 259 10.20 19.09 -16.87
N LYS A 260 10.16 18.64 -18.13
CA LYS A 260 9.47 17.40 -18.50
C LYS A 260 10.31 16.24 -17.97
N GLN A 261 10.24 15.95 -16.67
CA GLN A 261 10.94 14.83 -16.03
C GLN A 261 10.41 13.50 -16.59
N VAL A 262 10.91 13.06 -17.74
CA VAL A 262 10.80 11.67 -18.16
C VAL A 262 12.18 11.05 -17.96
N THR A 263 12.57 11.00 -16.69
CA THR A 263 13.77 10.29 -16.25
C THR A 263 13.65 8.84 -16.73
N LYS A 264 14.75 8.19 -17.13
CA LYS A 264 14.73 6.74 -17.45
C LYS A 264 14.04 5.96 -16.32
N ILE A 265 14.35 6.33 -15.07
CA ILE A 265 13.75 5.82 -13.84
C ILE A 265 12.22 6.01 -13.84
N GLY A 266 11.75 7.17 -14.27
CA GLY A 266 10.34 7.50 -14.44
C GLY A 266 9.61 6.63 -15.45
N ARG A 267 10.21 6.41 -16.63
CA ARG A 267 9.65 5.49 -17.64
C ARG A 267 9.57 4.07 -17.11
N ASP A 268 10.64 3.61 -16.47
CA ASP A 268 10.69 2.28 -15.86
C ASP A 268 9.63 2.12 -14.75
N ALA A 269 9.37 3.17 -13.97
CA ALA A 269 8.33 3.17 -12.94
C ALA A 269 6.92 3.04 -13.54
N VAL A 270 6.64 3.76 -14.63
CA VAL A 270 5.38 3.66 -15.38
C VAL A 270 5.22 2.25 -15.95
N LEU A 271 6.24 1.71 -16.63
CA LEU A 271 6.23 0.35 -17.18
C LEU A 271 6.05 -0.73 -16.11
N TYR A 272 6.65 -0.53 -14.94
CA TYR A 272 6.45 -1.43 -13.79
C TYR A 272 4.98 -1.45 -13.37
N VAL A 273 4.33 -0.29 -13.23
CA VAL A 273 2.90 -0.21 -12.87
C VAL A 273 2.04 -0.86 -13.96
N GLU A 274 2.27 -0.56 -15.23
CA GLU A 274 1.54 -1.16 -16.35
C GLU A 274 1.65 -2.69 -16.34
N SER A 275 2.86 -3.24 -16.16
CA SER A 275 3.08 -4.69 -16.11
C SER A 275 2.38 -5.36 -14.92
N LEU A 276 2.32 -4.69 -13.77
CA LEU A 276 1.57 -5.17 -12.61
C LEU A 276 0.06 -5.12 -12.85
N ILE A 277 -0.46 -4.06 -13.47
CA ILE A 277 -1.87 -3.95 -13.85
C ILE A 277 -2.25 -5.08 -14.80
N GLU A 278 -1.45 -5.34 -15.84
CA GLU A 278 -1.68 -6.47 -16.74
C GLU A 278 -1.71 -7.80 -15.99
N SER A 279 -0.81 -7.99 -15.02
CA SER A 279 -0.77 -9.19 -14.20
C SER A 279 -2.02 -9.32 -13.32
N ILE A 280 -2.50 -8.22 -12.71
CA ILE A 280 -3.76 -8.19 -11.94
C ILE A 280 -4.95 -8.55 -12.82
N MET A 281 -5.01 -7.95 -14.01
CA MET A 281 -6.09 -8.18 -14.97
C MET A 281 -6.11 -9.61 -15.49
N GLY A 282 -4.95 -10.16 -15.87
CA GLY A 282 -4.85 -11.58 -16.25
C GLY A 282 -5.22 -12.51 -15.09
N GLY A 283 -4.91 -12.12 -13.85
CA GLY A 283 -5.36 -12.82 -12.64
C GLY A 283 -6.88 -12.82 -12.45
N LEU A 284 -7.51 -11.66 -12.65
CA LEU A 284 -8.96 -11.49 -12.60
C LEU A 284 -9.64 -12.35 -13.67
N GLU A 285 -9.15 -12.28 -14.91
CA GLU A 285 -9.63 -13.09 -16.03
C GLU A 285 -9.44 -14.59 -15.74
N GLY A 286 -8.30 -14.99 -15.17
CA GLY A 286 -8.03 -16.37 -14.77
C GLY A 286 -9.03 -16.89 -13.73
N LEU A 287 -9.36 -16.08 -12.71
CA LEU A 287 -10.36 -16.44 -11.70
C LEU A 287 -11.76 -16.59 -12.33
N ILE A 288 -12.14 -15.69 -13.23
CA ILE A 288 -13.42 -15.78 -13.97
C ILE A 288 -13.44 -17.06 -14.81
N ASN A 289 -12.37 -17.36 -15.55
CA ASN A 289 -12.29 -18.54 -16.39
C ASN A 289 -12.32 -19.85 -15.57
N ILE A 290 -11.74 -19.88 -14.37
CA ILE A 290 -11.84 -21.04 -13.47
C ILE A 290 -13.31 -21.24 -13.05
N LEU A 291 -13.99 -20.18 -12.66
CA LEU A 291 -15.41 -20.22 -12.29
C LEU A 291 -16.30 -20.61 -13.47
N ASP A 292 -16.02 -20.14 -14.68
CA ASP A 292 -16.79 -20.42 -15.90
C ASP A 292 -16.45 -21.77 -16.55
N SER A 293 -15.40 -22.45 -16.08
CA SER A 293 -14.93 -23.71 -16.68
C SER A 293 -15.93 -24.87 -16.53
N GLU A 294 -15.74 -25.91 -17.34
CA GLU A 294 -16.48 -27.18 -17.21
C GLU A 294 -16.25 -27.88 -15.87
N GLY A 295 -15.21 -27.52 -15.11
CA GLY A 295 -14.97 -27.98 -13.73
C GLY A 295 -15.45 -26.99 -12.66
N GLY A 296 -15.95 -25.83 -13.05
CA GLY A 296 -16.53 -24.78 -12.21
C GLY A 296 -18.06 -24.79 -12.27
N PHE A 297 -18.66 -23.61 -12.48
CA PHE A 297 -20.12 -23.47 -12.64
C PHE A 297 -20.65 -24.19 -13.88
N GLY A 298 -19.85 -24.32 -14.94
CA GLY A 298 -20.22 -25.10 -16.12
C GLY A 298 -20.50 -26.57 -15.77
N ALA A 299 -19.79 -27.15 -14.79
CA ALA A 299 -20.07 -28.49 -14.29
C ALA A 299 -21.49 -28.60 -13.71
N LEU A 300 -21.90 -27.59 -12.95
CA LEU A 300 -23.20 -27.54 -12.28
C LEU A 300 -24.33 -27.29 -13.29
N GLU A 301 -24.08 -26.51 -14.33
CA GLU A 301 -25.04 -26.31 -15.43
C GLU A 301 -25.20 -27.58 -16.26
N ASN A 302 -24.10 -28.29 -16.54
CA ASN A 302 -24.13 -29.56 -17.26
C ASN A 302 -24.96 -30.64 -16.56
N GLN A 303 -25.09 -30.59 -15.23
CA GLN A 303 -25.95 -31.50 -14.46
C GLN A 303 -27.46 -31.30 -14.77
N LEU A 304 -27.84 -30.12 -15.25
CA LEU A 304 -29.23 -29.76 -15.55
C LEU A 304 -29.63 -30.08 -16.99
N LEU A 305 -28.68 -30.53 -17.82
CA LEU A 305 -28.93 -30.81 -19.22
C LEU A 305 -29.90 -32.02 -19.41
N PRO A 306 -30.79 -31.99 -20.42
CA PRO A 306 -31.73 -33.08 -20.70
C PRO A 306 -31.07 -34.45 -20.88
N GLU A 307 -29.83 -34.48 -21.39
CA GLU A 307 -29.01 -35.68 -21.57
C GLU A 307 -28.72 -36.39 -20.24
N GLN A 308 -28.55 -35.63 -19.15
CA GLN A 308 -28.37 -36.19 -17.81
C GLN A 308 -29.67 -36.81 -17.30
N ALA A 309 -30.81 -36.13 -17.50
CA ALA A 309 -32.12 -36.66 -17.15
C ALA A 309 -32.43 -37.97 -17.90
N ALA A 310 -32.11 -38.04 -19.20
CA ALA A 310 -32.23 -39.25 -20.00
C ALA A 310 -31.34 -40.39 -19.46
N SER A 311 -30.14 -40.07 -18.99
CA SER A 311 -29.21 -41.04 -18.38
C SER A 311 -29.77 -41.61 -17.07
N TYR A 312 -30.37 -40.79 -16.21
CA TYR A 312 -31.05 -41.25 -14.98
C TYR A 312 -32.27 -42.12 -15.29
N LEU A 313 -33.08 -41.75 -16.29
CA LEU A 313 -34.24 -42.55 -16.73
C LEU A 313 -33.80 -43.92 -17.26
N ASN A 314 -32.74 -43.96 -18.07
CA ASN A 314 -32.18 -45.20 -18.63
C ASN A 314 -31.57 -46.12 -17.55
N GLN A 315 -30.92 -45.56 -16.53
CA GLN A 315 -30.41 -46.34 -15.40
C GLN A 315 -31.55 -46.93 -14.58
N THR A 316 -32.58 -46.13 -14.28
CA THR A 316 -33.77 -46.58 -13.54
C THR A 316 -34.53 -47.68 -14.29
N ALA A 317 -34.64 -47.55 -15.63
CA ALA A 317 -35.26 -48.56 -16.49
C ALA A 317 -34.46 -49.87 -16.62
N ARG A 318 -33.16 -49.88 -16.30
CA ARG A 318 -32.33 -51.10 -16.28
C ARG A 318 -32.37 -51.83 -14.93
N VAL A 319 -32.66 -51.12 -13.84
CA VAL A 319 -32.80 -51.68 -12.48
C VAL A 319 -34.13 -52.44 -12.32
N SER A 320 -35.13 -52.18 -13.16
CA SER A 320 -36.43 -52.88 -13.15
C SER A 320 -36.45 -54.25 -13.82
N ILE A 321 -35.29 -54.77 -14.29
CA ILE A 321 -35.18 -56.13 -14.81
C ILE A 321 -34.57 -57.03 -13.72
N PRO A 322 -35.30 -58.03 -13.18
CA PRO A 322 -34.78 -58.93 -12.15
C PRO A 322 -33.83 -59.95 -12.81
N SER A 323 -32.57 -59.56 -12.98
CA SER A 323 -31.50 -60.46 -13.41
C SER A 323 -30.41 -60.52 -12.35
N TYR A 324 -30.22 -61.73 -11.81
CA TYR A 324 -29.21 -62.12 -10.84
C TYR A 324 -27.79 -61.68 -11.28
N LYS A 325 -27.25 -60.70 -10.54
CA LYS A 325 -25.86 -60.43 -10.16
C LYS A 325 -25.71 -58.92 -10.05
N SER A 326 -25.76 -58.41 -8.83
CA SER A 326 -25.46 -57.01 -8.55
C SER A 326 -24.03 -56.69 -9.03
N PRO A 327 -23.85 -55.78 -10.01
CA PRO A 327 -22.55 -55.23 -10.24
C PRO A 327 -22.26 -54.27 -9.07
N LYS A 328 -21.20 -54.55 -8.30
CA LYS A 328 -20.53 -53.49 -7.54
C LYS A 328 -19.97 -52.50 -8.57
N GLY A 329 -20.64 -51.36 -8.73
CA GLY A 329 -20.25 -50.27 -9.64
C GLY A 329 -21.51 -49.63 -10.19
N THR A 330 -21.80 -48.36 -10.03
CA THR A 330 -21.02 -47.17 -9.66
C THR A 330 -21.88 -46.35 -8.69
N ALA A 331 -21.28 -45.69 -7.70
CA ALA A 331 -21.99 -44.72 -6.86
C ALA A 331 -22.76 -43.76 -7.80
N GLY A 332 -24.07 -43.65 -7.59
CA GLY A 332 -24.95 -42.87 -8.45
C GLY A 332 -24.45 -41.44 -8.56
N PHE A 333 -24.57 -40.87 -9.76
CA PHE A 333 -24.29 -39.46 -9.96
C PHE A 333 -25.08 -38.64 -8.92
N PRO A 334 -24.43 -37.72 -8.18
CA PRO A 334 -25.14 -36.89 -7.22
C PRO A 334 -26.19 -36.06 -7.95
N LEU A 335 -27.39 -35.97 -7.38
CA LEU A 335 -28.46 -35.12 -7.92
C LEU A 335 -28.03 -33.64 -7.88
N PRO A 336 -28.47 -32.82 -8.84
CA PRO A 336 -28.24 -31.38 -8.79
C PRO A 336 -28.67 -30.80 -7.44
N GLY A 337 -27.83 -29.94 -6.84
CA GLY A 337 -28.08 -29.34 -5.52
C GLY A 337 -27.53 -30.15 -4.35
N HIS A 338 -27.03 -31.38 -4.56
CA HIS A 338 -26.35 -32.16 -3.52
C HIS A 338 -25.12 -31.43 -2.97
N GLU A 339 -24.44 -30.67 -3.82
CA GLU A 339 -23.30 -29.82 -3.51
C GLU A 339 -23.63 -28.57 -2.69
N SER A 340 -24.91 -28.17 -2.64
CA SER A 340 -25.36 -26.99 -1.88
C SER A 340 -25.62 -27.30 -0.40
N PHE A 341 -25.59 -28.58 0.01
CA PHE A 341 -25.74 -28.96 1.40
C PHE A 341 -24.41 -28.73 2.16
N PRO A 342 -24.44 -28.10 3.35
CA PRO A 342 -23.22 -27.80 4.12
C PRO A 342 -22.33 -29.03 4.40
N GLU A 343 -22.94 -30.20 4.54
CA GLU A 343 -22.27 -31.48 4.83
C GLU A 343 -21.45 -31.99 3.63
N ASN A 344 -21.77 -31.54 2.41
CA ASN A 344 -21.17 -31.98 1.15
C ASN A 344 -20.33 -30.90 0.47
N ASN A 345 -19.89 -29.87 1.22
CA ASN A 345 -19.17 -28.72 0.67
C ASN A 345 -17.85 -29.07 -0.04
N GLY A 346 -17.31 -30.28 0.16
CA GLY A 346 -16.07 -30.75 -0.44
C GLY A 346 -16.02 -30.62 -1.96
N SER A 347 -17.16 -30.75 -2.64
CA SER A 347 -17.28 -30.61 -4.10
C SER A 347 -17.23 -29.16 -4.60
N ILE A 348 -17.53 -28.17 -3.74
CA ILE A 348 -17.56 -26.75 -4.11
C ILE A 348 -16.42 -25.93 -3.52
N LYS A 349 -15.55 -26.51 -2.68
CA LYS A 349 -14.43 -25.79 -2.04
C LYS A 349 -13.57 -25.00 -3.01
N MET A 350 -13.33 -25.53 -4.21
CA MET A 350 -12.57 -24.84 -5.25
C MET A 350 -13.32 -23.61 -5.77
N LEU A 351 -14.63 -23.73 -6.03
CA LEU A 351 -15.48 -22.61 -6.44
C LEU A 351 -15.59 -21.56 -5.33
N GLU A 352 -15.78 -21.97 -4.08
CA GLU A 352 -15.84 -21.06 -2.92
C GLU A 352 -14.53 -20.28 -2.77
N ALA A 353 -13.38 -20.96 -2.89
CA ALA A 353 -12.08 -20.31 -2.83
C ALA A 353 -11.87 -19.32 -3.99
N ALA A 354 -12.24 -19.68 -5.21
CA ALA A 354 -12.15 -18.80 -6.38
C ALA A 354 -13.10 -17.59 -6.27
N MET A 355 -14.35 -17.79 -5.84
CA MET A 355 -15.32 -16.72 -5.58
C MET A 355 -14.85 -15.76 -4.49
N GLN A 356 -14.31 -16.28 -3.39
CA GLN A 356 -13.80 -15.45 -2.30
C GLN A 356 -12.62 -14.60 -2.77
N ARG A 357 -11.69 -15.18 -3.53
CA ARG A 357 -10.55 -14.45 -4.12
C ARG A 357 -11.00 -13.38 -5.09
N LEU A 358 -11.95 -13.69 -5.97
CA LEU A 358 -12.52 -12.75 -6.93
C LEU A 358 -13.21 -11.58 -6.22
N THR A 359 -14.05 -11.87 -5.22
CA THR A 359 -14.77 -10.86 -4.44
C THR A 359 -13.79 -9.92 -3.72
N ASN A 360 -12.74 -10.48 -3.10
CA ASN A 360 -11.72 -9.68 -2.42
C ASN A 360 -10.97 -8.79 -3.41
N LEU A 361 -10.59 -9.33 -4.58
CA LEU A 361 -9.87 -8.56 -5.59
C LEU A 361 -10.72 -7.42 -6.17
N CYS A 362 -11.99 -7.67 -6.53
CA CYS A 362 -12.89 -6.63 -7.00
C CYS A 362 -13.11 -5.54 -5.93
N SER A 363 -13.31 -5.92 -4.67
CA SER A 363 -13.45 -4.97 -3.56
C SER A 363 -12.24 -4.04 -3.46
N VAL A 364 -11.04 -4.62 -3.50
CA VAL A 364 -9.77 -3.88 -3.36
C VAL A 364 -9.52 -2.96 -4.55
N LEU A 365 -9.84 -3.41 -5.78
CA LEU A 365 -9.73 -2.56 -6.96
C LEU A 365 -10.73 -1.39 -6.93
N ASN A 366 -11.96 -1.65 -6.48
CA ASN A 366 -12.99 -0.61 -6.41
C ASN A 366 -12.68 0.48 -5.36
N ASP A 367 -12.03 0.09 -4.26
CA ASP A 367 -11.64 1.01 -3.18
C ASP A 367 -10.28 1.68 -3.44
N MET A 368 -9.61 1.36 -4.55
CA MET A 368 -8.27 1.88 -4.84
C MET A 368 -8.29 3.37 -5.20
N GLU A 369 -7.47 4.16 -4.51
CA GLU A 369 -7.20 5.54 -4.88
C GLU A 369 -6.37 5.61 -6.18
N PRO A 370 -6.53 6.65 -7.00
CA PRO A 370 -5.71 6.84 -8.20
C PRO A 370 -4.22 6.82 -7.86
N ILE A 371 -3.45 6.04 -8.62
CA ILE A 371 -2.00 5.93 -8.42
C ILE A 371 -1.32 6.95 -9.32
N CYS A 372 -0.60 7.88 -8.72
CA CYS A 372 0.14 8.91 -9.45
C CYS A 372 1.63 8.50 -9.54
N VAL A 373 2.13 8.36 -10.75
CA VAL A 373 3.56 8.16 -11.03
C VAL A 373 3.99 9.24 -12.01
N LEU A 374 4.80 10.20 -11.55
CA LEU A 374 5.14 11.41 -12.31
C LEU A 374 3.86 12.12 -12.79
N ASN A 375 3.70 12.26 -14.11
CA ASN A 375 2.56 12.90 -14.75
C ASN A 375 1.49 11.89 -15.19
N HIS A 376 1.65 10.60 -14.86
CA HIS A 376 0.69 9.55 -15.17
C HIS A 376 -0.20 9.28 -13.97
N VAL A 377 -1.51 9.19 -14.22
CA VAL A 377 -2.52 8.83 -13.22
C VAL A 377 -3.17 7.53 -13.66
N PHE A 378 -3.02 6.49 -12.85
CA PHE A 378 -3.62 5.18 -13.08
C PHE A 378 -4.89 5.04 -12.24
N VAL A 379 -6.02 4.79 -12.91
CA VAL A 379 -7.32 4.60 -12.26
C VAL A 379 -7.82 3.19 -12.54
N LEU A 380 -7.73 2.34 -11.53
CA LEU A 380 -8.06 0.93 -11.62
C LEU A 380 -9.47 0.67 -11.10
N ARG A 381 -10.49 1.15 -11.82
CA ARG A 381 -11.90 0.87 -11.49
C ARG A 381 -12.43 -0.31 -12.29
N GLU A 382 -13.23 -1.15 -11.65
CA GLU A 382 -13.83 -2.35 -12.26
C GLU A 382 -14.56 -2.04 -13.59
N GLU A 383 -15.27 -0.91 -13.66
CA GLU A 383 -15.97 -0.46 -14.88
C GLU A 383 -15.03 -0.12 -16.05
N ASN A 384 -13.87 0.48 -15.76
CA ASN A 384 -12.85 0.83 -16.75
C ASN A 384 -12.03 -0.40 -17.17
N LEU A 385 -11.91 -1.38 -16.28
CA LEU A 385 -11.10 -2.58 -16.48
C LEU A 385 -11.85 -3.69 -17.24
N LEU A 386 -13.15 -3.89 -16.94
CA LEU A 386 -14.01 -4.83 -17.66
C LEU A 386 -14.36 -4.34 -19.08
N SER A 387 -14.37 -3.02 -19.31
CA SER A 387 -14.59 -2.44 -20.64
C SER A 387 -13.39 -2.56 -21.57
N ALA A 388 -12.17 -2.69 -21.02
CA ALA A 388 -10.92 -2.82 -21.77
C ALA A 388 -10.51 -4.27 -22.06
N SER A 389 -10.80 -5.21 -21.16
CA SER A 389 -10.41 -6.62 -21.28
C SER A 389 -11.38 -7.48 -22.09
N LEU A 390 -12.65 -7.07 -22.23
CA LEU A 390 -13.67 -7.85 -22.92
C LEU A 390 -14.14 -7.15 -24.21
N THR A 391 -14.10 -7.88 -25.33
CA THR A 391 -14.70 -7.39 -26.57
C THR A 391 -16.20 -7.12 -26.35
N PRO A 392 -16.80 -6.13 -27.04
CA PRO A 392 -18.24 -5.85 -26.89
C PRO A 392 -19.13 -7.08 -27.15
N ARG A 393 -18.64 -8.07 -27.91
CA ARG A 393 -19.31 -9.33 -28.21
C ARG A 393 -19.23 -10.32 -27.04
N ASP A 394 -18.08 -10.41 -26.38
CA ASP A 394 -17.89 -11.24 -25.18
C ASP A 394 -18.65 -10.68 -23.97
N ARG A 395 -18.82 -9.35 -23.88
CA ARG A 395 -19.67 -8.69 -22.87
C ARG A 395 -21.13 -9.16 -22.90
N ALA A 396 -21.71 -9.32 -24.10
CA ALA A 396 -23.09 -9.73 -24.26
C ALA A 396 -23.30 -11.25 -24.10
N LEU A 397 -22.30 -12.05 -24.47
CA LEU A 397 -22.39 -13.52 -24.51
C LEU A 397 -21.89 -14.22 -23.24
N LYS A 398 -20.89 -13.68 -22.52
CA LYS A 398 -20.34 -14.31 -21.30
C LYS A 398 -20.91 -13.73 -20.01
N PHE A 399 -21.08 -12.41 -19.92
CA PHE A 399 -21.48 -11.77 -18.66
C PHE A 399 -22.99 -11.74 -18.43
N CYS A 400 -23.80 -11.58 -19.48
CA CYS A 400 -25.26 -11.52 -19.36
C CYS A 400 -25.87 -12.84 -18.85
N PRO A 401 -25.50 -14.02 -19.40
CA PRO A 401 -26.04 -15.29 -18.91
C PRO A 401 -25.50 -15.69 -17.54
N THR A 402 -24.19 -15.51 -17.28
CA THR A 402 -23.57 -15.92 -16.01
C THR A 402 -24.00 -15.05 -14.84
N VAL A 403 -24.19 -13.73 -15.04
CA VAL A 403 -24.75 -12.83 -14.00
C VAL A 403 -26.26 -13.05 -13.79
N VAL A 404 -27.01 -13.37 -14.85
CA VAL A 404 -28.43 -13.76 -14.73
C VAL A 404 -28.59 -15.11 -14.04
N ALA A 405 -27.71 -16.08 -14.31
CA ALA A 405 -27.69 -17.39 -13.64
C ALA A 405 -27.31 -17.27 -12.15
N ILE A 406 -26.39 -16.36 -11.79
CA ILE A 406 -26.09 -16.02 -10.38
C ILE A 406 -27.31 -15.36 -9.70
N LYS A 407 -28.07 -14.52 -10.44
CA LYS A 407 -29.27 -13.83 -9.95
C LYS A 407 -30.47 -14.77 -9.78
N GLU A 408 -30.61 -15.79 -10.62
CA GLU A 408 -31.68 -16.79 -10.58
C GLU A 408 -31.41 -17.88 -9.53
N LYS A 409 -30.18 -18.41 -9.42
CA LYS A 409 -29.81 -19.38 -8.36
C LYS A 409 -29.88 -18.79 -6.95
N GLN A 410 -29.73 -17.47 -6.78
CA GLN A 410 -29.91 -16.79 -5.48
C GLN A 410 -31.37 -16.59 -5.07
N HIS A 411 -32.35 -16.74 -5.98
CA HIS A 411 -33.76 -16.61 -5.61
C HIS A 411 -34.31 -17.86 -4.90
N ASP A 412 -33.71 -19.02 -5.17
CA ASP A 412 -34.11 -20.32 -4.58
C ASP A 412 -33.43 -20.62 -3.23
N ILE A 413 -32.30 -19.99 -2.90
CA ILE A 413 -31.55 -20.20 -1.64
C ILE A 413 -32.01 -19.20 -0.53
N ARG A 414 -33.19 -18.57 -0.70
CA ARG A 414 -33.66 -17.45 0.14
C ARG A 414 -34.17 -17.81 1.54
N SER A 415 -34.30 -19.08 1.90
CA SER A 415 -35.04 -19.45 3.12
C SER A 415 -34.26 -19.46 4.43
N ASP A 416 -32.91 -19.47 4.45
CA ASP A 416 -32.20 -19.89 5.68
C ASP A 416 -30.98 -19.05 6.15
N TRP A 417 -30.90 -17.76 5.79
CA TRP A 417 -29.76 -16.92 6.18
C TRP A 417 -30.05 -15.96 7.34
N ASP A 418 -29.13 -15.93 8.31
CA ASP A 418 -29.14 -15.06 9.49
C ASP A 418 -28.76 -13.59 9.16
N ARG A 419 -29.20 -12.64 10.01
CA ARG A 419 -29.20 -11.17 9.74
C ARG A 419 -27.87 -10.54 9.27
N PRO A 420 -26.67 -10.90 9.76
CA PRO A 420 -25.42 -10.27 9.33
C PRO A 420 -25.05 -10.55 7.85
N SER A 421 -25.52 -11.67 7.31
CA SER A 421 -25.29 -12.07 5.92
C SER A 421 -26.24 -11.36 4.95
N ARG A 422 -27.40 -10.87 5.43
CA ARG A 422 -28.34 -10.08 4.64
C ARG A 422 -27.81 -8.68 4.32
N GLU A 423 -27.05 -8.06 5.20
CA GLU A 423 -26.50 -6.71 4.99
C GLU A 423 -25.37 -6.70 3.95
N LYS A 424 -24.48 -7.72 3.98
CA LYS A 424 -23.46 -7.94 2.94
C LYS A 424 -24.08 -8.26 1.56
N LEU A 425 -25.21 -8.96 1.53
CA LEU A 425 -25.94 -9.29 0.31
C LEU A 425 -26.72 -8.09 -0.26
N LEU A 426 -27.23 -7.20 0.60
CA LEU A 426 -27.86 -5.94 0.17
C LEU A 426 -26.85 -4.99 -0.48
N PHE A 427 -25.60 -5.00 0.00
CA PHE A 427 -24.49 -4.27 -0.63
C PHE A 427 -24.20 -4.80 -2.05
N VAL A 428 -24.10 -6.12 -2.23
CA VAL A 428 -23.91 -6.76 -3.55
C VAL A 428 -25.12 -6.53 -4.48
N LYS A 429 -26.35 -6.54 -3.96
CA LYS A 429 -27.56 -6.19 -4.74
C LYS A 429 -27.57 -4.73 -5.21
N SER A 430 -27.11 -3.80 -4.37
CA SER A 430 -26.96 -2.39 -4.71
C SER A 430 -25.90 -2.20 -5.81
N LEU A 431 -24.79 -2.94 -5.70
CA LEU A 431 -23.72 -3.01 -6.71
C LEU A 431 -24.26 -3.48 -8.08
N LEU A 432 -25.02 -4.59 -8.09
CA LEU A 432 -25.56 -5.21 -9.31
C LEU A 432 -26.74 -4.43 -9.93
N PHE A 433 -27.48 -3.65 -9.15
CA PHE A 433 -28.56 -2.80 -9.64
C PHE A 433 -28.03 -1.55 -10.36
N ASN A 434 -26.96 -0.94 -9.83
CA ASN A 434 -26.30 0.19 -10.49
C ASN A 434 -25.66 -0.21 -11.82
N MET A 435 -25.06 -1.40 -11.92
CA MET A 435 -24.52 -1.93 -13.18
C MET A 435 -25.59 -2.07 -14.29
N ASN A 436 -26.84 -2.39 -13.93
CA ASN A 436 -27.92 -2.63 -14.90
C ASN A 436 -28.56 -1.32 -15.41
N GLN A 437 -28.59 -0.25 -14.60
CA GLN A 437 -29.09 1.05 -15.07
C GLN A 437 -28.13 1.70 -16.06
N THR A 438 -26.82 1.62 -15.84
CA THR A 438 -25.81 2.25 -16.72
C THR A 438 -25.69 1.56 -18.08
N LEU A 439 -25.95 0.25 -18.16
CA LEU A 439 -25.99 -0.52 -19.41
C LEU A 439 -27.09 -0.06 -20.39
N SER A 440 -28.16 0.58 -19.88
CA SER A 440 -29.23 1.14 -20.71
C SER A 440 -28.89 2.52 -21.32
N LEU A 441 -27.86 3.21 -20.81
CA LEU A 441 -27.53 4.59 -21.18
C LEU A 441 -26.22 4.72 -21.97
N GLY A 442 -25.40 3.67 -22.06
CA GLY A 442 -24.03 3.73 -22.59
C GLY A 442 -23.79 3.06 -23.96
N LEU A 443 -24.58 3.37 -24.99
CA LEU A 443 -24.22 3.08 -26.39
C LEU A 443 -23.44 4.27 -26.98
N GLY A 444 -22.20 4.47 -26.53
CA GLY A 444 -21.28 5.51 -27.01
C GLY A 444 -19.85 4.98 -27.11
N ARG A 445 -19.14 5.36 -28.19
CA ARG A 445 -17.88 4.79 -28.72
C ARG A 445 -16.76 4.47 -27.69
N PRO A 446 -15.94 3.42 -27.94
CA PRO A 446 -14.75 3.12 -27.14
C PRO A 446 -13.54 3.92 -27.62
N GLY A 447 -12.90 4.66 -26.72
CA GLY A 447 -11.60 5.29 -26.98
C GLY A 447 -11.21 6.29 -25.90
N ALA A 448 -10.45 5.82 -24.91
CA ALA A 448 -9.41 6.54 -24.15
C ALA A 448 -9.06 5.74 -22.89
N LEU A 449 -7.87 5.14 -22.83
CA LEU A 449 -7.33 4.49 -21.62
C LEU A 449 -6.09 5.25 -21.10
N VAL A 450 -5.89 6.49 -21.55
CA VAL A 450 -4.85 7.41 -21.08
C VAL A 450 -5.44 8.81 -21.17
N GLU A 451 -5.87 9.37 -20.05
CA GLU A 451 -6.03 10.84 -19.98
C GLU A 451 -4.66 11.42 -19.68
N THR A 452 -3.92 11.78 -20.73
CA THR A 452 -2.87 12.79 -20.60
C THR A 452 -3.56 14.09 -20.20
N VAL A 453 -3.35 14.54 -18.96
CA VAL A 453 -3.70 15.89 -18.54
C VAL A 453 -2.80 16.85 -19.32
N THR A 454 -3.26 17.30 -20.48
CA THR A 454 -2.78 18.56 -21.04
C THR A 454 -3.55 19.68 -20.34
N SER A 455 -2.79 20.50 -19.61
CA SER A 455 -3.17 21.76 -18.95
C SER A 455 -4.48 22.40 -19.42
#